data_AF-A0A2U1Q9L4-F1
#
_entry.id   AF-A0A2U1Q9L4-F1
#
_cell.length_a   1.000
_cell.length_b   1.000
_cell.length_c   1.000
_cell.angle_alpha   90.00
_cell.angle_beta   90.00
_cell.angle_gamma   90.00
#
_symmetry.space_group_name_H-M   'P 1'
#
loop_
_entity.id
_entity.type
_entity.pdbx_description
1 polymer ?
#
loop_
_entity_poly.entity_id
_entity_poly.type
_entity_poly.pdbx_seq_one_letter_code
_entity_poly.pdbx_strand_id
1 'polypeptide(L)' 'MCPVRESGLHPLRASPDEWVVASGSTDKTLKLIDLRKITSVVHTFDNHKEEVFQVGWNPRNETILASCCLGR' A
#
# COMPACT_ATOMS: atom_id res chain seq x y z
N MET A 1 7.55 -11.96 4.40
CA MET A 1 6.35 -11.70 3.59
C MET A 1 5.17 -12.29 4.35
N CYS A 2 4.57 -11.53 5.26
CA CYS A 2 3.38 -12.01 5.96
C CYS A 2 2.19 -11.82 5.00
N PRO A 3 1.54 -12.88 4.53
CA PRO A 3 0.30 -12.73 3.79
C PRO A 3 -0.71 -12.08 4.73
N VAL A 4 -1.34 -11.00 4.26
CA VAL A 4 -2.44 -10.34 4.96
C VAL A 4 -3.48 -11.39 5.33
N ARG A 5 -3.76 -11.47 6.63
CA ARG A 5 -4.68 -12.44 7.21
C ARG A 5 -6.08 -12.21 6.64
N GLU A 6 -6.64 -13.24 6.00
CA GLU A 6 -8.00 -13.23 5.49
C GLU A 6 -9.00 -13.18 6.64
N SER A 7 -9.64 -12.02 6.80
CA SER A 7 -10.85 -11.88 7.61
C SER A 7 -11.83 -10.99 6.85
N GLY A 8 -12.87 -11.62 6.32
CA GLY A 8 -13.98 -10.95 5.63
C GLY A 8 -13.76 -10.83 4.13
N LEU A 9 -14.63 -11.49 3.36
CA LEU A 9 -14.74 -11.38 1.90
C LEU A 9 -14.88 -9.90 1.48
N HIS A 10 -13.77 -9.28 1.12
CA HIS A 10 -13.76 -8.00 0.41
C HIS A 10 -12.87 -8.18 -0.82
N PRO A 11 -13.36 -7.87 -2.03
CA PRO A 11 -12.58 -8.07 -3.24
C PRO A 11 -11.28 -7.28 -3.14
N LEU A 12 -10.17 -7.98 -3.35
CA LEU A 12 -8.83 -7.43 -3.52
C LEU A 12 -8.90 -6.35 -4.61
N ARG A 13 -9.07 -5.08 -4.23
CA ARG A 13 -9.21 -4.00 -5.20
C ARG A 13 -7.81 -3.56 -5.61
N ALA A 14 -7.40 -4.06 -6.77
CA ALA A 14 -6.30 -3.51 -7.53
C ALA A 14 -6.57 -2.03 -7.85
N SER A 15 -5.50 -1.25 -8.00
CA SER A 15 -5.55 0.08 -8.59
C SER A 15 -6.19 0.01 -9.99
N PRO A 16 -6.96 1.02 -10.44
CA PRO A 16 -7.51 1.07 -11.81
C PRO A 16 -6.43 0.99 -12.89
N ASP A 17 -5.26 1.59 -12.66
CA ASP A 17 -4.00 1.24 -13.31
C ASP A 17 -3.48 -0.11 -12.75
N GLU A 18 -3.84 -1.22 -13.39
CA GLU A 18 -3.66 -2.62 -12.94
C GLU A 18 -2.23 -3.04 -12.52
N TRP A 19 -1.26 -2.13 -12.62
CA TRP A 19 0.18 -2.40 -12.53
C TRP A 19 0.85 -1.71 -11.35
N VAL A 20 0.17 -0.80 -10.64
CA VAL A 20 0.76 -0.08 -9.50
C VAL A 20 0.23 -0.63 -8.18
N VAL A 21 1.15 -1.05 -7.31
CA VAL A 21 0.86 -1.58 -5.97
C VAL A 21 1.50 -0.71 -4.91
N ALA A 22 0.75 -0.41 -3.85
CA ALA A 22 1.27 0.21 -2.64
C ALA A 22 1.40 -0.85 -1.54
N SER A 23 2.53 -0.86 -0.84
CA SER A 23 2.80 -1.76 0.27
C SER A 23 3.28 -0.97 1.48
N GLY A 24 2.57 -1.11 2.60
CA GLY A 24 3.00 -0.60 3.90
C GLY A 24 3.93 -1.59 4.59
N SER A 25 4.87 -1.10 5.38
CA SER A 25 5.87 -1.91 6.06
C SER A 25 6.03 -1.53 7.54
N THR A 26 6.55 -2.48 8.32
CA THR A 26 6.91 -2.29 9.73
C THR A 26 8.16 -1.41 9.89
N ASP A 27 8.88 -1.16 8.79
CA ASP A 27 9.98 -0.18 8.74
C ASP A 27 9.47 1.28 8.70
N LYS A 28 8.17 1.50 8.91
CA LYS A 28 7.49 2.82 8.90
C LYS A 28 7.48 3.47 7.53
N THR A 29 7.76 2.71 6.48
CA THR A 29 7.68 3.18 5.10
C THR A 29 6.48 2.59 4.37
N LEU A 30 6.01 3.35 3.40
CA LEU A 30 5.08 2.89 2.38
C LEU A 30 5.79 2.95 1.04
N LYS A 31 5.83 1.83 0.32
CA LYS A 31 6.52 1.72 -0.96
C LYS A 31 5.50 1.58 -2.08
N LEU A 32 5.71 2.33 -3.15
CA LEU A 32 4.98 2.23 -4.40
C LEU A 32 5.82 1.42 -5.39
N ILE A 33 5.22 0.39 -5.95
CA ILE A 33 5.88 -0.60 -6.80
C ILE A 33 5.10 -0.73 -8.09
N ASP A 34 5.80 -0.64 -9.22
CA ASP A 34 5.25 -0.99 -10.53
C ASP A 34 5.52 -2.48 -10.78
N LEU A 35 4.45 -3.27 -10.97
CA LEU A 35 4.50 -4.70 -11.24
C LEU A 35 5.19 -5.02 -12.58
N ARG A 36 5.18 -4.10 -13.54
CA ARG A 36 5.95 -4.23 -14.79
C ARG A 36 7.45 -4.14 -14.53
N LYS A 37 7.85 -3.54 -13.40
CA LYS A 37 9.23 -3.28 -13.01
C LYS A 37 9.47 -3.61 -11.53
N ILE A 38 9.12 -4.84 -11.14
CA ILE A 38 9.13 -5.32 -9.75
C ILE A 38 10.48 -5.15 -9.03
N THR A 39 11.58 -5.07 -9.78
CA THR A 39 12.93 -4.87 -9.24
C THR A 39 13.20 -3.44 -8.77
N SER A 40 12.31 -2.49 -9.07
CA SER A 40 12.50 -1.07 -8.76
C SER A 40 11.28 -0.51 -8.03
N VAL A 41 11.54 0.07 -6.86
CA VAL A 41 10.56 0.84 -6.11
C VAL A 41 10.38 2.19 -6.82
N VAL A 42 9.16 2.50 -7.23
CA VAL A 42 8.80 3.76 -7.89
C VAL A 42 8.93 4.92 -6.90
N HIS A 43 8.42 4.72 -5.68
CA HIS A 43 8.47 5.74 -4.65
C HIS A 43 8.49 5.13 -3.26
N THR A 44 9.15 5.81 -2.32
CA THR A 44 9.12 5.45 -0.90
C THR A 44 8.60 6.65 -0.14
N PHE A 45 7.56 6.45 0.66
CA PHE A 45 7.00 7.42 1.57
C PHE A 45 7.42 7.04 2.99
N ASP A 46 8.23 7.88 3.63
CA ASP A 46 8.87 7.65 4.94
C ASP A 46 8.31 8.57 6.04
N ASN A 47 7.17 9.20 5.80
CA ASN A 47 6.59 10.17 6.73
C ASN A 47 5.79 9.55 7.90
N HIS A 48 5.56 8.23 7.88
CA HIS A 48 4.86 7.56 8.98
C HIS A 48 5.77 7.46 10.20
N LYS A 49 5.23 7.85 11.37
CA LYS A 49 5.97 7.79 12.64
C LYS A 49 6.06 6.38 13.20
N GLU A 50 5.14 5.51 12.81
CA GLU A 50 4.97 4.14 13.32
C GLU A 50 4.65 3.19 12.15
N GLU A 51 4.53 1.90 12.45
CA GLU A 51 4.28 0.84 11.47
C GLU A 51 2.99 1.10 10.67
N VAL A 52 3.06 0.89 9.35
CA VAL A 52 1.91 1.07 8.46
C VAL A 52 1.12 -0.24 8.42
N PHE A 53 -0.10 -0.22 8.96
CA PHE A 53 -0.93 -1.42 9.06
C PHE A 53 -1.92 -1.58 7.90
N GLN A 54 -2.37 -0.47 7.33
CA GLN A 54 -3.36 -0.47 6.26
C GLN A 54 -3.04 0.59 5.23
N VAL A 55 -3.29 0.24 3.98
CA VAL A 55 -3.21 1.12 2.81
C VAL A 55 -4.45 0.88 1.97
N GLY A 56 -5.05 1.94 1.43
CA GLY A 56 -6.23 1.87 0.59
C GLY A 56 -6.21 2.92 -0.51
N TRP A 57 -6.55 2.49 -1.72
CA TRP A 57 -6.67 3.36 -2.89
C TRP A 57 -8.06 4.00 -2.97
N ASN A 58 -8.12 5.23 -3.47
CA ASN A 58 -9.39 5.88 -3.77
C ASN A 58 -10.02 5.23 -5.01
N PRO A 59 -11.27 4.73 -4.93
CA PRO A 59 -11.91 4.02 -6.04
C PRO A 59 -12.27 4.89 -7.24
N ARG A 60 -12.26 6.23 -7.10
CA ARG A 60 -12.56 7.18 -8.17
C ARG A 60 -11.31 7.84 -8.75
N ASN A 61 -10.25 7.95 -7.94
CA ASN A 61 -9.03 8.61 -8.35
C ASN A 61 -7.83 7.78 -7.90
N GLU A 62 -7.23 7.07 -8.85
CA GLU A 62 -6.08 6.19 -8.60
C GLU A 62 -4.82 6.91 -8.14
N THR A 63 -4.73 8.23 -8.30
CA THR A 63 -3.58 9.00 -7.80
C THR A 63 -3.67 9.27 -6.30
N ILE A 64 -4.80 8.97 -5.68
CA ILE A 64 -5.05 9.20 -4.26
C ILE A 64 -5.05 7.87 -3.52
N LEU A 65 -4.19 7.79 -2.50
CA LEU A 65 -4.15 6.69 -1.54
C LEU A 65 -4.19 7.23 -0.12
N ALA A 66 -4.70 6.41 0.79
CA ALA A 66 -4.67 6.67 2.22
C ALA A 66 -3.96 5.51 2.92
N SER A 67 -3.23 5.84 3.98
CA SER A 67 -2.54 4.87 4.82
C SER A 67 -2.72 5.26 6.29
N CYS A 68 -2.73 4.26 7.17
CA CYS A 68 -2.80 4.48 8.62
C CYS A 68 -1.66 3.77 9.34
N CYS A 69 -1.16 4.45 10.38
CA CYS A 69 -0.21 3.89 11.35
C CYS A 69 -0.80 3.98 12.75
N LEU A 70 -0.30 3.18 13.70
CA LEU A 70 -0.74 3.26 15.09
C LEU A 70 -0.38 4.63 15.66
N GLY A 71 -1.38 5.49 15.90
CA GLY A 71 -1.19 6.76 16.57
C GLY A 71 -1.05 6.52 18.08
N ARG A 72 0.09 6.91 18.66
CA ARG A 72 0.24 7.10 20.10
C ARG A 72 0.18 8.59 20.42
#